data_AF-A0A2V8MEN4-F1
#
_entry.id   AF-A0A2V8MEN4-F1
#
_cell.length_a   1.000
_cell.length_b   1.000
_cell.length_c   1.000
_cell.angle_alpha   90.00
_cell.angle_beta   90.00
_cell.angle_gamma   90.00
#
_symmetry.space_group_name_H-M   'P 1'
#
loop_
_entity.id
_entity.type
_entity.pdbx_description
1 polymer ?
#
loop_
_entity_poly.entity_id
_entity_poly.type
_entity_poly.pdbx_seq_one_letter_code
_entity_poly.pdbx_strand_id
1 'polypeptide(L)'
;MQKYSMRKLTSGALALFLIAGFMLVDSSAQKRRRKRRASAPRITNPAIYQPSANDNANTAGDTSTSNENANGQGNTQNTKPSSGDPEEMKRTIRSLSSQVDKLTDKLGQMQEEQRSLVDLERLSRGEQHSAQLHAEMRDVQAKEAELQARLEDINYALKPENIERATAGYGSTHPEEVREQRRKQLEAEKQRVQGQLDHLAASRASLEQAIAAAESEVDRLRKRLDAADQAAIENAKRKAQAEASSQSAQPYSSPTPTPGP
;
A
#
# COMPACT_ATOMS: atom_id res chain seq x y z
N MET A 1 38.74 24.24 50.28
CA MET A 1 39.23 24.26 48.88
C MET A 1 38.39 23.31 48.03
N GLN A 2 38.24 23.62 46.74
CA GLN A 2 37.66 22.80 45.66
C GLN A 2 36.12 22.59 45.63
N LYS A 3 35.38 23.65 45.26
CA LYS A 3 34.01 23.58 44.70
C LYS A 3 33.94 24.12 43.26
N TYR A 4 35.00 23.93 42.48
CA TYR A 4 34.99 24.13 41.03
C TYR A 4 35.27 22.80 40.37
N SER A 5 34.27 22.13 39.79
CA SER A 5 34.50 21.33 38.58
C SER A 5 33.26 20.72 37.92
N MET A 6 32.14 20.55 38.63
CA MET A 6 31.02 19.80 38.02
C MET A 6 30.40 20.50 36.80
N ARG A 7 30.26 21.83 36.82
CA ARG A 7 29.69 22.60 35.69
C ARG A 7 30.64 22.74 34.49
N LYS A 8 31.96 22.65 34.72
CA LYS A 8 32.95 22.70 33.63
C LYS A 8 33.12 21.33 32.98
N LEU A 9 33.00 20.24 33.75
CA LEU A 9 32.98 18.88 33.22
C LEU A 9 31.77 18.61 32.33
N THR A 10 30.57 19.06 32.71
CA THR A 10 29.37 18.87 31.89
C THR A 10 29.41 19.68 30.60
N SER A 11 29.93 20.92 30.62
CA SER A 11 30.11 21.73 29.41
C SER A 11 31.16 21.11 28.46
N GLY A 12 32.26 20.58 29.00
CA GLY A 12 33.27 19.88 28.21
C GLY A 12 32.72 18.62 27.54
N ALA A 13 31.95 17.80 28.25
CA ALA A 13 31.35 16.59 27.71
C ALA A 13 30.33 16.87 26.60
N LEU A 14 29.54 17.94 26.72
CA LEU A 14 28.54 18.32 25.72
C LEU A 14 29.19 18.89 24.44
N ALA A 15 30.28 19.65 24.58
CA ALA A 15 31.07 20.11 23.44
C ALA A 15 31.73 18.93 22.69
N LEU A 16 32.23 17.93 23.42
CA LEU A 16 32.84 16.73 22.83
C LEU A 16 31.80 15.89 22.07
N PHE A 17 30.57 15.78 22.60
CA PHE A 17 29.48 15.09 21.92
C PHE A 17 29.01 15.80 20.65
N LEU A 18 28.97 17.13 20.64
CA LEU A 18 28.63 17.92 19.44
C LEU A 18 29.69 17.79 18.33
N ILE A 19 30.97 17.78 18.69
CA ILE A 19 32.07 17.60 17.73
C ILE A 19 32.09 16.16 17.18
N ALA A 20 31.86 15.16 18.02
CA ALA A 20 31.77 13.76 17.58
C ALA A 20 30.53 13.52 16.68
N GLY A 21 29.40 14.15 16.98
CA GLY A 21 28.18 14.07 16.16
C GLY A 21 28.36 14.66 14.75
N PHE A 22 29.10 15.76 14.61
CA PHE A 22 29.38 16.37 13.31
C PHE A 22 30.33 15.55 12.42
N MET A 23 31.25 14.78 13.01
CA MET A 23 32.21 13.94 12.27
C MET A 23 31.59 12.64 11.72
N LEU A 24 30.45 12.17 12.24
CA LEU A 24 29.77 10.97 11.74
C LEU A 24 28.79 11.25 10.58
N VAL A 25 28.25 12.47 10.46
CA VAL A 25 27.32 12.80 9.38
C VAL A 25 28.04 12.99 8.03
N ASP A 26 29.29 13.48 8.05
CA ASP A 26 30.06 13.74 6.82
C ASP A 26 30.75 12.50 6.21
N SER A 27 30.83 11.38 6.96
CA SER A 27 31.44 10.13 6.46
C SER A 27 30.59 9.38 5.44
N SER A 28 29.33 9.78 5.22
CA SER A 28 28.44 9.15 4.23
C SER A 28 28.53 9.76 2.82
N ALA A 29 29.21 10.89 2.64
CA ALA A 29 29.19 11.64 1.37
C ALA A 29 30.40 11.40 0.43
N GLN A 30 31.47 10.71 0.86
CA GLN A 30 32.72 10.60 0.10
C GLN A 30 33.05 9.20 -0.44
N LYS A 31 32.06 8.50 -1.04
CA LYS A 31 32.35 7.24 -1.76
C LYS A 31 31.59 7.04 -3.06
N ARG A 32 31.52 8.06 -3.93
CA ARG A 32 31.11 7.87 -5.34
C ARG A 32 31.88 8.75 -6.32
N ARG A 33 33.17 8.47 -6.53
CA ARG A 33 33.86 8.81 -7.79
C ARG A 33 34.89 7.74 -8.15
N ARG A 34 34.46 6.75 -8.94
CA ARG A 34 35.11 6.31 -10.21
C ARG A 34 34.57 4.96 -10.72
N LYS A 35 34.32 4.94 -12.04
CA LYS A 35 34.41 3.80 -12.98
C LYS A 35 33.32 2.71 -12.94
N ARG A 36 32.36 2.75 -13.88
CA ARG A 36 32.37 2.01 -15.17
C ARG A 36 30.98 2.10 -15.83
N ARG A 37 30.97 2.17 -17.17
CA ARG A 37 29.78 2.07 -18.02
C ARG A 37 28.97 0.81 -17.65
N ALA A 38 27.70 0.99 -17.31
CA ALA A 38 26.75 -0.12 -17.17
C ALA A 38 25.86 -0.15 -18.42
N SER A 39 25.77 -1.34 -19.01
CA SER A 39 24.89 -1.72 -20.11
C SER A 39 23.42 -1.46 -19.78
N ALA A 40 22.63 -1.24 -20.83
CA ALA A 40 21.18 -1.01 -20.82
C ALA A 40 20.39 -1.91 -19.85
N PRO A 41 19.27 -1.41 -19.27
CA PRO A 41 18.41 -2.20 -18.42
C PRO A 41 17.71 -3.29 -19.25
N ARG A 42 18.01 -4.55 -18.91
CA ARG A 42 17.30 -5.73 -19.43
C ARG A 42 15.99 -5.85 -18.65
N ILE A 43 14.87 -5.75 -19.37
CA ILE A 43 13.52 -5.98 -18.86
C ILE A 43 13.46 -7.42 -18.32
N THR A 44 13.41 -7.57 -16.99
CA THR A 44 13.13 -8.86 -16.35
C THR A 44 11.64 -9.02 -16.23
N ASN A 45 11.06 -9.73 -17.20
CA ASN A 45 9.71 -10.25 -17.11
C ASN A 45 9.69 -11.31 -15.98
N PRO A 46 8.80 -11.24 -14.97
CA PRO A 46 8.72 -12.26 -13.95
C PRO A 46 8.28 -13.61 -14.56
N ALA A 47 8.82 -14.70 -14.03
CA ALA A 47 8.60 -16.05 -14.53
C ALA A 47 7.11 -16.41 -14.53
N ILE A 48 6.59 -16.73 -15.73
CA ILE A 48 5.29 -17.37 -15.91
C ILE A 48 5.39 -18.77 -15.31
N TYR A 49 4.56 -19.04 -14.31
CA TYR A 49 4.39 -20.36 -13.71
C TYR A 49 3.93 -21.35 -14.80
N GLN A 50 4.80 -22.28 -15.17
CA GLN A 50 4.46 -23.46 -15.97
C GLN A 50 4.42 -24.66 -15.01
N PRO A 51 3.27 -25.34 -14.82
CA PRO A 51 3.27 -26.62 -14.12
C PRO A 51 4.02 -27.65 -14.96
N SER A 52 4.97 -28.32 -14.33
CA SER A 52 5.80 -29.36 -14.95
C SER A 52 4.93 -30.54 -15.33
N ALA A 53 4.93 -30.89 -16.62
CA ALA A 53 4.35 -32.11 -17.14
C ALA A 53 5.30 -33.27 -16.82
N ASN A 54 5.09 -33.93 -15.69
CA ASN A 54 5.49 -35.30 -15.39
C ASN A 54 5.07 -35.58 -13.95
N ASP A 55 3.88 -36.15 -13.77
CA ASP A 55 3.55 -37.04 -12.65
C ASP A 55 2.20 -37.69 -12.96
N ASN A 56 2.25 -38.62 -13.90
CA ASN A 56 1.23 -39.64 -14.05
C ASN A 56 1.95 -40.98 -14.14
N ALA A 57 2.18 -41.61 -12.99
CA ALA A 57 2.46 -43.03 -12.88
C ALA A 57 2.08 -43.54 -11.49
N ASN A 58 1.03 -44.36 -11.46
CA ASN A 58 0.63 -45.23 -10.35
C ASN A 58 1.82 -45.95 -9.72
N THR A 59 1.86 -46.04 -8.39
CA THR A 59 2.40 -47.23 -7.70
C THR A 59 1.71 -47.41 -6.35
N ALA A 60 1.19 -48.62 -6.16
CA ALA A 60 0.54 -49.14 -4.96
C ALA A 60 1.56 -49.54 -3.87
N GLY A 61 1.09 -49.63 -2.62
CA GLY A 61 1.82 -50.19 -1.47
C GLY A 61 1.78 -49.24 -0.27
N ASP A 62 0.74 -49.31 0.56
CA ASP A 62 0.74 -50.06 1.82
C ASP A 62 1.43 -49.30 2.96
N THR A 63 0.66 -48.81 3.94
CA THR A 63 0.83 -49.09 5.38
C THR A 63 -0.25 -48.35 6.18
N SER A 64 -1.04 -49.17 6.88
CA SER A 64 -1.96 -48.94 8.01
C SER A 64 -1.68 -47.75 8.94
N THR A 65 -2.74 -47.01 9.30
CA THR A 65 -3.01 -46.63 10.70
C THR A 65 -4.52 -46.51 10.92
N SER A 66 -4.99 -47.30 11.87
CA SER A 66 -6.34 -47.49 12.37
C SER A 66 -6.87 -46.24 13.08
N ASN A 67 -8.16 -45.90 12.87
CA ASN A 67 -9.07 -45.78 14.01
C ASN A 67 -10.55 -45.84 13.61
N GLU A 68 -11.28 -46.54 14.45
CA GLU A 68 -12.67 -46.97 14.34
C GLU A 68 -13.68 -45.83 14.44
N ASN A 69 -14.77 -45.88 13.67
CA ASN A 69 -16.08 -45.83 14.30
C ASN A 69 -17.12 -46.60 13.50
N ALA A 70 -17.79 -47.50 14.21
CA ALA A 70 -18.70 -48.50 13.71
C ALA A 70 -20.14 -48.00 13.59
N ASN A 71 -20.95 -48.86 12.96
CA ASN A 71 -22.41 -49.00 13.02
C ASN A 71 -23.17 -48.39 11.81
N GLY A 72 -23.89 -49.13 10.98
CA GLY A 72 -24.13 -50.57 10.89
C GLY A 72 -25.09 -50.83 9.72
N GLN A 73 -24.86 -51.95 9.00
CA GLN A 73 -25.90 -52.86 8.48
C GLN A 73 -26.91 -52.26 7.47
N GLY A 74 -26.98 -52.63 6.19
CA GLY A 74 -26.36 -53.64 5.37
C GLY A 74 -27.26 -53.82 4.14
N ASN A 75 -26.70 -54.04 2.95
CA ASN A 75 -27.15 -55.08 2.01
C ASN A 75 -26.26 -55.03 0.75
N THR A 76 -25.34 -55.98 0.66
CA THR A 76 -24.70 -56.38 -0.59
C THR A 76 -25.70 -57.21 -1.39
N GLN A 77 -26.20 -56.66 -2.50
CA GLN A 77 -26.66 -57.49 -3.61
C GLN A 77 -25.76 -57.25 -4.82
N ASN A 78 -25.00 -58.31 -5.08
CA ASN A 78 -24.29 -58.62 -6.30
C ASN A 78 -25.31 -58.71 -7.46
N THR A 79 -25.28 -57.76 -8.41
CA THR A 79 -26.00 -57.89 -9.68
C THR A 79 -25.06 -57.61 -10.86
N LYS A 80 -24.91 -58.69 -11.64
CA LYS A 80 -24.47 -58.82 -13.04
C LYS A 80 -24.88 -57.61 -13.92
N PRO A 81 -24.09 -57.24 -14.95
CA PRO A 81 -24.35 -56.05 -15.77
C PRO A 81 -25.60 -56.27 -16.63
N SER A 82 -26.75 -55.91 -16.08
CA SER A 82 -28.01 -55.84 -16.80
C SER A 82 -28.16 -54.40 -17.26
N SER A 83 -28.20 -54.21 -18.58
CA SER A 83 -28.85 -53.09 -19.28
C SER A 83 -29.20 -51.89 -18.39
N GLY A 84 -28.29 -50.93 -18.30
CA GLY A 84 -28.45 -49.73 -17.47
C GLY A 84 -29.79 -49.06 -17.75
N ASP A 85 -30.61 -48.96 -16.71
CA ASP A 85 -31.93 -48.37 -16.78
C ASP A 85 -31.76 -46.87 -17.14
N PRO A 86 -32.24 -46.39 -18.30
CA PRO A 86 -31.97 -45.02 -18.77
C PRO A 86 -32.44 -43.95 -17.78
N GLU A 87 -33.36 -44.29 -16.87
CA GLU A 87 -33.84 -43.40 -15.82
C GLU A 87 -32.83 -43.17 -14.67
N GLU A 88 -32.03 -44.17 -14.30
CA GLU A 88 -30.98 -43.99 -13.29
C GLU A 88 -29.87 -43.08 -13.84
N MET A 89 -29.49 -43.28 -15.11
CA MET A 89 -28.53 -42.43 -15.80
C MET A 89 -29.01 -40.98 -15.87
N LYS A 90 -30.30 -40.75 -16.19
CA LYS A 90 -30.91 -39.41 -16.17
C LYS A 90 -30.89 -38.77 -14.77
N ARG A 91 -31.14 -39.54 -13.71
CA ARG A 91 -31.06 -39.03 -12.32
C ARG A 91 -29.65 -38.63 -11.94
N THR A 92 -28.64 -39.44 -12.27
CA THR A 92 -27.24 -39.10 -12.04
C THR A 92 -26.81 -37.87 -12.84
N ILE A 93 -27.25 -37.72 -14.10
CA ILE A 93 -26.97 -36.53 -14.92
C ILE A 93 -27.59 -35.28 -14.30
N ARG A 94 -28.84 -35.33 -13.81
CA ARG A 94 -29.47 -34.18 -13.11
C ARG A 94 -28.73 -33.83 -11.82
N SER A 95 -28.30 -34.83 -11.05
CA SER A 95 -27.52 -34.62 -9.82
C SER A 95 -26.17 -33.96 -10.11
N LEU A 96 -25.41 -34.48 -11.06
CA LEU A 96 -24.14 -33.87 -11.48
C LEU A 96 -24.35 -32.46 -12.03
N SER A 97 -25.38 -32.23 -12.86
CA SER A 97 -25.71 -30.90 -13.36
C SER A 97 -25.91 -29.92 -12.20
N SER A 98 -26.74 -30.29 -11.21
CA SER A 98 -26.99 -29.44 -10.05
C SER A 98 -25.74 -29.20 -9.17
N GLN A 99 -24.81 -30.16 -9.12
CA GLN A 99 -23.54 -29.99 -8.42
C GLN A 99 -22.59 -29.08 -9.19
N VAL A 100 -22.55 -29.21 -10.52
CA VAL A 100 -21.76 -28.32 -11.39
C VAL A 100 -22.29 -26.89 -11.31
N ASP A 101 -23.61 -26.69 -11.27
CA ASP A 101 -24.22 -25.36 -11.09
C ASP A 101 -23.79 -24.75 -9.74
N LYS A 102 -23.91 -25.51 -8.64
CA LYS A 102 -23.49 -25.06 -7.30
C LYS A 102 -21.99 -24.78 -7.21
N LEU A 103 -21.16 -25.59 -7.86
CA LEU A 103 -19.71 -25.37 -7.88
C LEU A 103 -19.36 -24.13 -8.71
N THR A 104 -20.05 -23.91 -9.82
CA THR A 104 -19.90 -22.72 -10.66
C THR A 104 -20.27 -21.46 -9.88
N ASP A 105 -21.41 -21.49 -9.18
CA ASP A 105 -21.86 -20.40 -8.29
C ASP A 105 -20.83 -20.13 -7.18
N LYS A 106 -20.33 -21.20 -6.53
CA LYS A 106 -19.35 -21.07 -5.44
C LYS A 106 -18.00 -20.56 -5.93
N LEU A 107 -17.56 -20.98 -7.12
CA LEU A 107 -16.32 -20.51 -7.73
C LEU A 107 -16.46 -19.03 -8.12
N GLY A 108 -17.64 -18.63 -8.64
CA GLY A 108 -17.98 -17.23 -8.87
C GLY A 108 -17.93 -16.40 -7.59
N GLN A 109 -18.60 -16.85 -6.53
CA GLN A 109 -18.59 -16.19 -5.21
C GLN A 109 -17.17 -16.07 -4.64
N MET A 110 -16.39 -17.16 -4.65
CA MET A 110 -15.02 -17.15 -4.15
C MET A 110 -14.13 -16.20 -4.95
N GLN A 111 -14.30 -16.14 -6.27
CA GLN A 111 -13.55 -15.22 -7.12
C GLN A 111 -13.92 -13.75 -6.84
N GLU A 112 -15.20 -13.47 -6.58
CA GLU A 112 -15.69 -12.14 -6.24
C GLU A 112 -15.20 -11.70 -4.84
N GLU A 113 -15.26 -12.59 -3.86
CA GLU A 113 -14.68 -12.37 -2.52
C GLU A 113 -13.18 -12.07 -2.60
N GLN A 114 -12.41 -12.87 -3.35
CA GLN A 114 -10.98 -12.63 -3.54
C GLN A 114 -10.70 -11.27 -4.22
N ARG A 115 -11.50 -10.89 -5.23
CA ARG A 115 -11.36 -9.59 -5.89
C ARG A 115 -11.66 -8.44 -4.93
N SER A 116 -12.73 -8.55 -4.14
CA SER A 116 -13.10 -7.54 -3.14
C SER A 116 -12.01 -7.36 -2.09
N LEU A 117 -11.42 -8.46 -1.60
CA LEU A 117 -10.33 -8.44 -0.63
C LEU A 117 -9.08 -7.75 -1.20
N VAL A 118 -8.71 -8.06 -2.44
CA VAL A 118 -7.58 -7.42 -3.13
C VAL A 118 -7.84 -5.93 -3.37
N ASP A 119 -9.06 -5.55 -3.75
CA ASP A 119 -9.42 -4.14 -3.96
C ASP A 119 -9.42 -3.36 -2.63
N LEU A 120 -9.82 -3.98 -1.51
CA LEU A 120 -9.70 -3.42 -0.17
C LEU A 120 -8.24 -3.25 0.29
N GLU A 121 -7.38 -4.24 0.05
CA GLU A 121 -5.95 -4.14 0.36
C GLU A 121 -5.30 -3.00 -0.46
N ARG A 122 -5.62 -2.94 -1.75
CA ARG A 122 -5.14 -1.86 -2.63
C ARG A 122 -5.63 -0.50 -2.18
N LEU A 123 -6.90 -0.40 -1.74
CA LEU A 123 -7.46 0.83 -1.20
C LEU A 123 -6.68 1.27 0.05
N SER A 124 -6.53 0.37 1.02
CA SER A 124 -5.80 0.65 2.27
C SER A 124 -4.36 1.10 2.00
N ARG A 125 -3.66 0.43 1.07
CA ARG A 125 -2.30 0.80 0.67
C ARG A 125 -2.26 2.15 -0.05
N GLY A 126 -3.23 2.43 -0.93
CA GLY A 126 -3.36 3.72 -1.61
C GLY A 126 -3.59 4.86 -0.63
N GLU A 127 -4.45 4.66 0.37
CA GLU A 127 -4.72 5.62 1.44
C GLU A 127 -3.49 5.87 2.33
N GLN A 128 -2.76 4.80 2.70
CA GLN A 128 -1.51 4.95 3.44
C GLN A 128 -0.47 5.74 2.64
N HIS A 129 -0.37 5.46 1.34
CA HIS A 129 0.55 6.16 0.46
C HIS A 129 0.17 7.65 0.30
N SER A 130 -1.11 7.98 0.12
CA SER A 130 -1.54 9.38 0.04
C SER A 130 -1.27 10.12 1.35
N ALA A 131 -1.54 9.49 2.50
CA ALA A 131 -1.25 10.05 3.81
C ALA A 131 0.25 10.33 4.00
N GLN A 132 1.12 9.43 3.51
CA GLN A 132 2.57 9.63 3.51
C GLN A 132 2.97 10.83 2.65
N LEU A 133 2.46 10.93 1.42
CA LEU A 133 2.77 12.07 0.53
C LEU A 133 2.31 13.41 1.14
N HIS A 134 1.15 13.43 1.81
CA HIS A 134 0.66 14.60 2.54
C HIS A 134 1.53 14.96 3.75
N ALA A 135 2.18 13.98 4.39
CA ALA A 135 3.15 14.25 5.45
C ALA A 135 4.44 14.87 4.87
N GLU A 136 4.98 14.29 3.81
CA GLU A 136 6.15 14.82 3.11
C GLU A 136 5.91 16.25 2.58
N MET A 137 4.70 16.52 2.07
CA MET A 137 4.28 17.86 1.64
C MET A 137 4.37 18.88 2.77
N ARG A 138 3.86 18.53 3.96
CA ARG A 138 3.91 19.41 5.14
C ARG A 138 5.34 19.67 5.59
N ASP A 139 6.22 18.67 5.53
CA ASP A 139 7.63 18.82 5.84
C ASP A 139 8.36 19.76 4.85
N VAL A 140 8.03 19.67 3.55
CA VAL A 140 8.56 20.59 2.54
C VAL A 140 8.07 22.01 2.80
N GLN A 141 6.77 22.20 3.06
CA GLN A 141 6.20 23.51 3.37
C GLN A 141 6.80 24.13 4.64
N ALA A 142 7.05 23.33 5.67
CA ALA A 142 7.71 23.80 6.88
C ALA A 142 9.14 24.31 6.60
N LYS A 143 9.90 23.59 5.77
CA LYS A 143 11.24 24.01 5.33
C LYS A 143 11.21 25.25 4.44
N GLU A 144 10.21 25.37 3.56
CA GLU A 144 10.00 26.56 2.74
C GLU A 144 9.78 27.79 3.64
N ALA A 145 8.91 27.67 4.66
CA ALA A 145 8.66 28.76 5.60
C ALA A 145 9.91 29.17 6.40
N GLU A 146 10.70 28.19 6.86
CA GLU A 146 11.97 28.46 7.56
C GLU A 146 12.98 29.21 6.65
N LEU A 147 13.14 28.76 5.41
CA LEU A 147 14.04 29.41 4.46
C LEU A 147 13.54 30.78 4.01
N GLN A 148 12.23 30.97 3.90
CA GLN A 148 11.62 32.28 3.64
C GLN A 148 11.92 33.25 4.78
N ALA A 149 11.74 32.84 6.04
CA ALA A 149 12.10 33.66 7.19
C ALA A 149 13.60 34.02 7.19
N ARG A 150 14.47 33.06 6.88
CA ARG A 150 15.92 33.32 6.75
C ARG A 150 16.22 34.29 5.61
N LEU A 151 15.50 34.20 4.49
CA LEU A 151 15.67 35.12 3.36
C LEU A 151 15.26 36.55 3.76
N GLU A 152 14.19 36.71 4.54
CA GLU A 152 13.77 37.99 5.10
C GLU A 152 14.83 38.57 6.06
N ASP A 153 15.39 37.75 6.94
CA ASP A 153 16.48 38.15 7.83
C ASP A 153 17.71 38.61 7.06
N ILE A 154 18.10 37.89 6.00
CA ILE A 154 19.21 38.28 5.12
C ILE A 154 18.89 39.59 4.40
N ASN A 155 17.69 39.75 3.86
CA ASN A 155 17.26 40.99 3.20
C ASN A 155 17.27 42.18 4.17
N TYR A 156 16.87 41.96 5.43
CA TYR A 156 16.99 42.97 6.47
C TYR A 156 18.46 43.30 6.74
N ALA A 157 19.32 42.29 6.94
CA ALA A 157 20.75 42.48 7.19
C ALA A 157 21.50 43.12 6.01
N LEU A 158 21.01 42.97 4.78
CA LEU A 158 21.59 43.52 3.56
C LEU A 158 21.33 45.02 3.39
N LYS A 159 20.41 45.60 4.18
CA LYS A 159 20.18 47.05 4.19
C LYS A 159 21.45 47.81 4.60
N PRO A 160 21.78 48.92 3.94
CA PRO A 160 23.04 49.63 4.17
C PRO A 160 23.20 50.07 5.63
N GLU A 161 22.12 50.51 6.27
CA GLU A 161 22.13 50.96 7.68
C GLU A 161 22.49 49.82 8.64
N ASN A 162 22.09 48.59 8.31
CA ASN A 162 22.37 47.40 9.11
C ASN A 162 23.78 46.87 8.87
N ILE A 163 24.29 46.96 7.64
CA ILE A 163 25.69 46.64 7.33
C ILE A 163 26.62 47.62 8.05
N GLU A 164 26.33 48.92 8.02
CA GLU A 164 27.08 49.94 8.74
C GLU A 164 27.08 49.65 10.25
N ARG A 165 25.91 49.38 10.84
CA ARG A 165 25.81 49.04 12.26
C ARG A 165 26.61 47.78 12.63
N ALA A 166 26.55 46.74 11.80
CA ALA A 166 27.27 45.49 12.03
C ALA A 166 28.79 45.66 11.87
N THR A 167 29.23 46.63 11.07
CA THR A 167 30.65 46.86 10.75
C THR A 167 31.29 47.99 11.57
N ALA A 168 30.49 48.87 12.20
CA ALA A 168 30.94 50.04 12.96
C ALA A 168 31.83 49.72 14.17
N GLY A 169 31.85 48.47 14.64
CA GLY A 169 32.71 48.02 15.74
C GLY A 169 34.08 47.48 15.31
N TYR A 170 34.34 47.31 14.02
CA TYR A 170 35.63 46.83 13.55
C TYR A 170 36.59 48.00 13.42
N GLY A 171 37.64 48.02 14.25
CA GLY A 171 38.75 49.00 14.18
C GLY A 171 39.66 48.82 12.96
N SER A 172 39.08 48.55 11.79
CA SER A 172 39.80 48.45 10.53
C SER A 172 40.17 49.84 10.00
N THR A 173 41.32 49.93 9.34
CA THR A 173 41.74 51.15 8.62
C THR A 173 40.97 51.37 7.31
N HIS A 174 40.22 50.36 6.85
CA HIS A 174 39.45 50.37 5.59
C HIS A 174 38.00 49.93 5.83
N PRO A 175 37.13 50.80 6.38
CA PRO A 175 35.75 50.44 6.70
C PRO A 175 34.89 50.17 5.45
N GLU A 176 35.21 50.79 4.32
CA GLU A 176 34.51 50.56 3.04
C GLU A 176 34.68 49.11 2.54
N GLU A 177 35.90 48.58 2.60
CA GLU A 177 36.19 47.22 2.14
C GLU A 177 35.49 46.17 3.02
N VAL A 178 35.43 46.40 4.34
CA VAL A 178 34.71 45.52 5.28
C VAL A 178 33.21 45.52 4.99
N ARG A 179 32.63 46.68 4.67
CA ARG A 179 31.22 46.80 4.28
C ARG A 179 30.93 46.08 2.96
N GLU A 180 31.77 46.28 1.94
CA GLU A 180 31.64 45.57 0.67
C GLU A 180 31.74 44.05 0.85
N GLN A 181 32.72 43.59 1.63
CA GLN A 181 32.90 42.16 1.90
C GLN A 181 31.66 41.58 2.58
N ARG A 182 31.12 42.29 3.58
CA ARG A 182 29.90 41.86 4.27
C ARG A 182 28.70 41.82 3.32
N ARG A 183 28.56 42.82 2.44
CA ARG A 183 27.51 42.85 1.42
C ARG A 183 27.61 41.65 0.49
N LYS A 184 28.80 41.39 -0.07
CA LYS A 184 29.07 40.24 -0.96
C LYS A 184 28.77 38.89 -0.28
N GLN A 185 29.09 38.76 1.01
CA GLN A 185 28.74 37.56 1.78
C GLN A 185 27.23 37.36 1.90
N LEU A 186 26.49 38.40 2.27
CA LEU A 186 25.03 38.34 2.40
C LEU A 186 24.33 38.13 1.04
N GLU A 187 24.85 38.74 -0.03
CA GLU A 187 24.37 38.51 -1.40
C GLU A 187 24.56 37.04 -1.84
N ALA A 188 25.72 36.45 -1.56
CA ALA A 188 25.99 35.05 -1.86
C ALA A 188 25.09 34.11 -1.03
N GLU A 189 24.86 34.43 0.25
CA GLU A 189 23.93 33.68 1.10
C GLU A 189 22.49 33.77 0.60
N LYS A 190 22.04 34.97 0.22
CA LYS A 190 20.72 35.20 -0.39
C LYS A 190 20.53 34.34 -1.63
N GLN A 191 21.51 34.34 -2.54
CA GLN A 191 21.46 33.51 -3.76
C GLN A 191 21.37 32.02 -3.44
N ARG A 192 22.12 31.55 -2.44
CA ARG A 192 22.07 30.15 -1.99
C ARG A 192 20.71 29.79 -1.42
N VAL A 193 20.15 30.61 -0.53
CA VAL A 193 18.82 30.39 0.07
C VAL A 193 17.73 30.42 -1.00
N GLN A 194 17.82 31.36 -1.96
CA GLN A 194 16.90 31.43 -3.09
C GLN A 194 16.95 30.14 -3.93
N GLY A 195 18.13 29.63 -4.26
CA GLY A 195 18.25 28.37 -5.00
C GLY A 195 17.71 27.16 -4.23
N GLN A 196 17.78 27.17 -2.90
CA GLN A 196 17.15 26.14 -2.06
C GLN A 196 15.62 26.24 -2.10
N LEU A 197 15.07 27.45 -2.04
CA LEU A 197 13.64 27.69 -2.18
C LEU A 197 13.13 27.24 -3.55
N ASP A 198 13.84 27.54 -4.63
CA ASP A 198 13.47 27.12 -5.98
C ASP A 198 13.45 25.58 -6.11
N HIS A 199 14.40 24.89 -5.47
CA HIS A 199 14.42 23.43 -5.43
C HIS A 199 13.24 22.85 -4.63
N LEU A 200 12.91 23.44 -3.48
CA LEU A 200 11.75 23.03 -2.68
C LEU A 200 10.45 23.27 -3.43
N ALA A 201 10.30 24.39 -4.14
CA ALA A 201 9.12 24.69 -4.94
C ALA A 201 8.92 23.65 -6.06
N ALA A 202 9.99 23.20 -6.72
CA ALA A 202 9.93 22.12 -7.71
C ALA A 202 9.56 20.77 -7.06
N SER A 203 10.10 20.48 -5.87
CA SER A 203 9.75 19.29 -5.09
C SER A 203 8.28 19.30 -4.69
N ARG A 204 7.77 20.45 -4.22
CA ARG A 204 6.38 20.67 -3.87
C ARG A 204 5.46 20.42 -5.06
N ALA A 205 5.75 21.03 -6.21
CA ALA A 205 4.95 20.81 -7.42
C ALA A 205 4.91 19.32 -7.83
N SER A 206 6.03 18.60 -7.68
CA SER A 206 6.10 17.16 -7.96
C SER A 206 5.28 16.34 -6.95
N LEU A 207 5.31 16.69 -5.66
CA LEU A 207 4.49 16.05 -4.63
C LEU A 207 2.99 16.35 -4.82
N GLU A 208 2.60 17.56 -5.20
CA GLU A 208 1.20 17.92 -5.50
C GLU A 208 0.65 17.04 -6.64
N GLN A 209 1.45 16.83 -7.70
CA GLN A 209 1.09 15.92 -8.79
C GLN A 209 0.98 14.46 -8.33
N ALA A 210 1.91 13.99 -7.50
CA ALA A 210 1.90 12.63 -6.95
C ALA A 210 0.68 12.39 -6.04
N ILE A 211 0.32 13.37 -5.21
CA ILE A 211 -0.88 13.35 -4.37
C ILE A 211 -2.12 13.25 -5.24
N ALA A 212 -2.27 14.13 -6.23
CA ALA A 212 -3.43 14.12 -7.12
C ALA A 212 -3.57 12.77 -7.86
N ALA A 213 -2.46 12.18 -8.29
CA ALA A 213 -2.47 10.85 -8.91
C ALA A 213 -2.92 9.75 -7.91
N ALA A 214 -2.35 9.73 -6.71
CA ALA A 214 -2.68 8.75 -5.66
C ALA A 214 -4.14 8.86 -5.21
N GLU A 215 -4.65 10.08 -5.01
CA GLU A 215 -6.05 10.34 -4.65
C GLU A 215 -7.00 9.87 -5.75
N SER A 216 -6.65 10.12 -7.03
CA SER A 216 -7.47 9.63 -8.15
C SER A 216 -7.53 8.10 -8.23
N GLU A 217 -6.48 7.39 -7.80
CA GLU A 217 -6.46 5.93 -7.73
C GLU A 217 -7.34 5.43 -6.58
N VAL A 218 -7.22 6.04 -5.39
CA VAL A 218 -8.06 5.75 -4.23
C VAL A 218 -9.54 5.94 -4.57
N ASP A 219 -9.90 7.04 -5.24
CA ASP A 219 -11.28 7.31 -5.65
C ASP A 219 -11.82 6.28 -6.65
N ARG A 220 -10.98 5.78 -7.56
CA ARG A 220 -11.36 4.71 -8.50
C ARG A 220 -11.62 3.41 -7.75
N LEU A 221 -10.77 3.06 -6.78
CA LEU A 221 -10.93 1.85 -5.98
C LEU A 221 -12.19 1.91 -5.09
N ARG A 222 -12.45 3.05 -4.46
CA ARG A 222 -13.70 3.28 -3.68
C ARG A 222 -14.94 3.09 -4.54
N LYS A 223 -15.00 3.76 -5.70
CA LYS A 223 -16.12 3.61 -6.64
C LYS A 223 -16.33 2.17 -7.10
N ARG A 224 -15.25 1.42 -7.28
CA ARG A 224 -15.33 0.00 -7.68
C ARG A 224 -15.87 -0.88 -6.54
N LEU A 225 -15.45 -0.65 -5.31
CA LEU A 225 -15.95 -1.34 -4.13
C LEU A 225 -17.44 -1.01 -3.91
N ASP A 226 -17.82 0.27 -3.96
CA ASP A 226 -19.22 0.69 -3.83
C ASP A 226 -20.12 0.04 -4.90
N ALA A 227 -19.64 -0.05 -6.14
CA ALA A 227 -20.37 -0.70 -7.22
C ALA A 227 -20.49 -2.23 -7.02
N ALA A 228 -19.44 -2.89 -6.50
CA ALA A 228 -19.47 -4.30 -6.17
C ALA A 228 -20.45 -4.59 -5.02
N ASP A 229 -20.44 -3.77 -3.98
CA ASP A 229 -21.37 -3.88 -2.84
C ASP A 229 -22.82 -3.69 -3.29
N GLN A 230 -23.09 -2.69 -4.15
CA GLN A 230 -24.41 -2.48 -4.73
C GLN A 230 -24.87 -3.68 -5.58
N ALA A 231 -23.99 -4.22 -6.42
CA ALA A 231 -24.31 -5.41 -7.22
C ALA A 231 -24.61 -6.63 -6.35
N ALA A 232 -23.86 -6.84 -5.26
CA ALA A 232 -24.10 -7.92 -4.30
C ALA A 232 -25.48 -7.78 -3.62
N ILE A 233 -25.85 -6.56 -3.21
CA ILE A 233 -27.17 -6.27 -2.61
C ILE A 233 -28.30 -6.52 -3.64
N GLU A 234 -28.13 -6.09 -4.88
CA GLU A 234 -29.13 -6.32 -5.94
C GLU A 234 -29.29 -7.81 -6.25
N ASN A 235 -28.19 -8.56 -6.34
CA ASN A 235 -28.23 -10.00 -6.58
C ASN A 235 -28.90 -10.75 -5.42
N ALA A 236 -28.59 -10.38 -4.17
CA ALA A 236 -29.26 -10.93 -2.99
C ALA A 236 -30.78 -10.64 -3.00
N LYS A 237 -31.17 -9.40 -3.37
CA LYS A 237 -32.58 -9.02 -3.50
C LYS A 237 -33.31 -9.81 -4.59
N ARG A 238 -32.69 -9.98 -5.76
CA ARG A 238 -33.26 -10.79 -6.86
C ARG A 238 -33.43 -12.25 -6.46
N LYS A 239 -32.45 -12.82 -5.77
CA LYS A 239 -32.52 -14.20 -5.27
C LYS A 239 -33.67 -14.39 -4.27
N ALA A 240 -33.82 -13.47 -3.32
CA ALA A 240 -34.94 -13.49 -2.37
C ALA A 240 -36.31 -13.40 -3.08
N GLN A 241 -36.42 -12.61 -4.15
CA GLN A 241 -37.66 -12.53 -4.95
C GLN A 241 -37.95 -13.80 -5.75
N ALA A 242 -36.92 -14.46 -6.28
CA ALA A 242 -37.05 -15.73 -7.00
C ALA A 242 -37.48 -16.88 -6.07
N GLU A 243 -36.96 -16.91 -4.84
CA GLU A 243 -37.35 -17.89 -3.82
C GLU A 243 -38.80 -17.66 -3.32
N ALA A 244 -39.24 -16.41 -3.19
CA ALA A 244 -40.62 -16.09 -2.82
C ALA A 244 -41.64 -16.50 -3.88
N SER A 245 -41.30 -16.38 -5.17
CA SER A 245 -42.20 -16.72 -6.30
C SER A 245 -42.30 -18.23 -6.57
N SER A 246 -41.32 -19.02 -6.11
CA SER A 246 -41.34 -20.48 -6.21
C SER A 246 -42.09 -21.17 -5.04
N GLN A 247 -42.36 -20.48 -3.94
CA GLN A 247 -43.19 -21.00 -2.83
C GLN A 247 -44.71 -20.83 -3.06
N SER A 248 -45.16 -19.91 -3.90
CA SER A 248 -46.59 -19.71 -4.22
C SER A 248 -47.18 -20.72 -5.22
N ALA A 249 -46.35 -21.62 -5.78
CA ALA A 249 -46.78 -22.68 -6.68
C ALA A 249 -46.84 -24.05 -5.96
N GLN A 250 -47.50 -24.12 -4.81
CA GLN A 250 -47.91 -25.40 -4.24
C GLN A 250 -49.21 -25.84 -4.95
N PRO A 251 -49.24 -26.96 -5.70
CA PRO A 251 -50.50 -27.48 -6.24
C PRO A 251 -51.38 -27.90 -5.07
N TYR A 252 -52.58 -27.30 -4.99
CA TYR A 252 -53.62 -27.71 -4.05
C TYR A 252 -53.81 -29.23 -4.15
N SER A 253 -53.40 -29.96 -3.11
CA SER A 253 -53.73 -31.37 -2.94
C SER A 253 -55.24 -31.47 -2.79
N SER A 254 -55.90 -32.10 -3.76
CA SER A 254 -57.33 -32.38 -3.72
C SER A 254 -57.67 -33.23 -2.49
N PRO A 255 -58.72 -32.87 -1.72
CA PRO A 255 -59.13 -33.64 -0.54
C PRO A 255 -59.62 -35.02 -0.99
N THR A 256 -59.03 -36.06 -0.39
CA THR A 256 -59.38 -37.45 -0.60
C THR A 256 -60.82 -37.71 -0.11
N PRO A 257 -61.71 -38.30 -0.93
CA PRO A 257 -63.07 -38.60 -0.50
C PRO A 257 -63.06 -39.80 0.46
N THR A 258 -63.56 -39.56 1.67
CA THR A 258 -63.79 -40.54 2.72
C THR A 258 -64.83 -41.58 2.24
N PRO A 259 -64.56 -42.90 2.34
CA PRO A 259 -65.58 -43.91 2.04
C PRO A 259 -66.56 -44.00 3.22
N GLY A 260 -67.84 -43.80 2.94
CA GLY A 260 -68.93 -44.00 3.90
C GLY A 260 -69.26 -45.49 4.10
N PRO A 261 -69.88 -45.83 5.25
CA PRO A 261 -70.15 -47.20 5.72
C PRO A 261 -71.18 -47.97 4.88
#